data_AF-A0A497JQ12-F1
#
_entry.id   AF-A0A497JQ12-F1
#
_cell.length_a   1.000
_cell.length_b   1.000
_cell.length_c   1.000
_cell.angle_alpha   90.00
_cell.angle_beta   90.00
_cell.angle_gamma   90.00
#
_symmetry.space_group_name_H-M   'P 1'
#
loop_
_entity.id
_entity.type
_entity.pdbx_description
1 polymer ?
#
loop_
_entity_poly.entity_id
_entity_poly.type
_entity_poly.pdbx_seq_one_letter_code
_entity_poly.pdbx_strand_id
1 'polypeptide(L)'
;MVRYIRFPYLRAVGVSSLKFEDVADSIRLFKVMKRMEQAKILVLAHRERKTCVFAKDLQKCIDAVKDIFGTEVVRMDKERFLDEYYANAPSDEAEKVADMWIKEAMKVVEPTKEQIITVAKIYLAMKKAMKDVGAEVITTDIMGHYYHKLPPNGFKAYWPNRDPMNRGTYRGLPEFPCLAFAQLDAEGLRGVCEFDLDASVTSLLVKYLAEETLGYPIPGFTSEPIFDFGNGWAIYCHCKATFKPLGPKAPKNPFMIRSHGESGVSVSVQSFLPLNRKVTVARVDLLNKTLRIHQGIAVANTETITAERACRTKLAIKTNLETLFNNYYKGTSDWHRTVFYGDWREPLIALATLYGLDVFEEDKP
;
A
#
# COMPACT_ATOMS: atom_id res chain seq x y z
N MET A 1 11.01 10.66 21.95
CA MET A 1 10.07 10.94 20.85
C MET A 1 9.84 12.43 20.85
N VAL A 2 10.20 13.08 19.75
CA VAL A 2 10.04 14.53 19.59
C VAL A 2 8.57 14.89 19.70
N ARG A 3 8.28 15.95 20.44
CA ARG A 3 6.95 16.57 20.45
C ARG A 3 6.99 17.81 19.58
N TYR A 4 6.08 17.88 18.61
CA TYR A 4 5.95 19.02 17.71
C TYR A 4 4.85 19.95 18.22
N ILE A 5 5.16 21.25 18.30
CA ILE A 5 4.17 22.30 18.52
C ILE A 5 3.60 22.66 17.15
N ARG A 6 2.31 22.39 16.95
CA ARG A 6 1.65 22.59 15.66
C ARG A 6 1.02 23.97 15.62
N PHE A 7 1.22 24.69 14.52
CA PHE A 7 0.54 25.95 14.26
C PHE A 7 -0.41 25.72 13.08
N PRO A 8 -1.61 25.16 13.24
CA PRO A 8 -2.43 24.67 12.12
C PRO A 8 -2.79 25.73 11.05
N TYR A 9 -2.82 27.00 11.43
CA TYR A 9 -3.05 28.13 10.51
C TYR A 9 -1.79 28.58 9.76
N LEU A 10 -0.63 27.99 10.09
CA LEU A 10 0.67 28.21 9.47
C LEU A 10 1.20 26.85 8.99
N ARG A 11 1.92 26.82 7.87
CA ARG A 11 2.63 25.58 7.47
C ARG A 11 3.93 25.44 8.27
N ALA A 12 3.79 25.32 9.59
CA ALA A 12 4.90 25.39 10.52
C ALA A 12 4.74 24.40 11.68
N VAL A 13 5.87 23.80 12.06
CA VAL A 13 6.02 23.03 13.29
C VAL A 13 7.14 23.64 14.13
N GLY A 14 6.88 23.87 15.40
CA GLY A 14 7.86 24.31 16.38
C GLY A 14 8.41 23.13 17.18
N VAL A 15 9.67 23.21 17.56
CA VAL A 15 10.26 22.29 18.53
C VAL A 15 10.91 23.08 19.64
N SER A 16 10.50 22.78 20.87
CA SER A 16 11.05 23.35 22.10
C SER A 16 11.63 22.21 22.91
N SER A 17 12.94 22.01 22.81
CA SER A 17 13.66 20.95 23.51
C SER A 17 15.07 21.37 23.89
N LEU A 18 15.55 20.85 25.03
CA LEU A 18 16.95 20.93 25.43
C LEU A 18 17.82 19.84 24.77
N LYS A 19 17.21 18.89 24.05
CA LYS A 19 17.90 17.82 23.32
C LYS A 19 18.13 18.24 21.88
N PHE A 20 19.39 18.27 21.46
CA PHE A 20 19.75 18.63 20.09
C PHE A 20 19.15 17.66 19.06
N GLU A 21 18.99 16.38 19.43
CA GLU A 21 18.39 15.35 18.59
C GLU A 21 16.97 15.70 18.17
N ASP A 22 16.19 16.37 19.04
CA ASP A 22 14.81 16.75 18.72
C ASP A 22 14.76 17.84 17.63
N VAL A 23 15.75 18.74 17.62
CA VAL A 23 15.91 19.74 16.55
C VAL A 23 16.36 19.07 15.26
N ALA A 24 17.33 18.15 15.34
CA ALA A 24 17.81 17.40 14.18
C ALA A 24 16.68 16.57 13.53
N ASP A 25 15.84 15.92 14.33
CA ASP A 25 14.66 15.18 13.89
C ASP A 25 13.65 16.06 13.15
N SER A 26 13.49 17.32 13.57
CA SER A 26 12.63 18.28 12.88
C SER A 26 13.16 18.66 11.50
N ILE A 27 14.48 18.81 11.37
CA ILE A 27 15.13 19.08 10.09
C ILE A 27 14.95 17.90 9.12
N ARG A 28 14.92 16.65 9.64
CA ARG A 28 14.66 15.45 8.82
C ARG A 28 13.31 15.52 8.10
N LEU A 29 12.29 16.19 8.67
CA LEU A 29 10.99 16.35 8.01
C LEU A 29 11.12 17.10 6.68
N PHE A 30 11.97 18.15 6.62
CA PHE A 30 12.21 18.88 5.37
C PHE A 30 12.99 18.05 4.34
N LYS A 31 13.88 17.14 4.79
CA LYS A 31 14.51 16.17 3.88
C LYS A 31 13.47 15.22 3.30
N VAL A 32 12.55 14.70 4.12
CA VAL A 32 11.43 13.89 3.64
C VAL A 32 10.61 14.66 2.60
N MET A 33 10.29 15.93 2.85
CA MET A 33 9.57 16.76 1.87
C MET A 33 10.32 16.92 0.55
N LYS A 34 11.64 17.16 0.61
CA LYS A 34 12.45 17.26 -0.61
C LYS A 34 12.48 15.96 -1.40
N ARG A 35 12.56 14.82 -0.71
CA ARG A 35 12.54 13.50 -1.33
C ARG A 35 11.18 13.17 -1.95
N MET A 36 10.08 13.56 -1.30
CA MET A 36 8.73 13.47 -1.89
C MET A 36 8.60 14.26 -3.18
N GLU A 37 9.11 15.50 -3.22
CA GLU A 37 9.09 16.36 -4.42
C GLU A 37 9.84 15.72 -5.60
N GLN A 38 10.91 14.98 -5.33
CA GLN A 38 11.75 14.31 -6.34
C GLN A 38 11.26 12.90 -6.70
N ALA A 39 10.29 12.37 -5.96
CA ALA A 39 9.84 11.00 -6.11
C ALA A 39 8.95 10.82 -7.35
N LYS A 40 8.91 9.58 -7.83
CA LYS A 40 8.01 9.13 -8.89
C LYS A 40 7.18 7.93 -8.45
N ILE A 41 5.89 7.97 -8.79
CA ILE A 41 4.95 6.85 -8.63
C ILE A 41 4.65 6.28 -10.02
N LEU A 42 4.99 5.02 -10.25
CA LEU A 42 4.64 4.31 -11.48
C LEU A 42 3.21 3.76 -11.36
N VAL A 43 2.35 4.16 -12.29
CA VAL A 43 0.99 3.68 -12.41
C VAL A 43 0.87 2.81 -13.65
N LEU A 44 0.51 1.54 -13.48
CA LEU A 44 0.16 0.64 -14.58
C LEU A 44 -1.37 0.59 -14.74
N ALA A 45 -1.88 1.20 -15.81
CA ALA A 45 -3.30 1.23 -16.06
C ALA A 45 -3.60 1.27 -17.55
N HIS A 46 -4.68 0.60 -17.97
CA HIS A 46 -5.17 0.68 -19.35
C HIS A 46 -5.36 2.14 -19.77
N ARG A 47 -4.97 2.52 -20.99
CA ARG A 47 -5.02 3.91 -21.50
C ARG A 47 -6.34 4.65 -21.29
N GLU A 48 -7.47 3.95 -21.40
CA GLU A 48 -8.80 4.54 -21.23
C GLU A 48 -9.27 4.65 -19.78
N ARG A 49 -8.51 4.10 -18.82
CA ARG A 49 -8.86 4.16 -17.41
C ARG A 49 -8.90 5.63 -16.95
N LYS A 50 -10.01 6.06 -16.37
CA LYS A 50 -10.24 7.45 -15.89
C LYS A 50 -10.45 7.57 -14.39
N THR A 51 -10.57 6.46 -13.68
CA THR A 51 -10.73 6.46 -12.22
C THR A 51 -9.71 5.54 -11.56
N CYS A 52 -9.26 5.87 -10.37
CA CYS A 52 -8.47 4.97 -9.53
C CYS A 52 -9.41 4.14 -8.61
N VAL A 53 -8.87 3.55 -7.55
CA VAL A 53 -9.69 2.85 -6.54
C VAL A 53 -10.83 3.74 -6.02
N PHE A 54 -11.95 3.12 -5.62
CA PHE A 54 -13.16 3.80 -5.15
C PHE A 54 -13.79 4.77 -6.16
N ALA A 55 -13.54 4.56 -7.45
CA ALA A 55 -14.05 5.37 -8.55
C ALA A 55 -13.68 6.87 -8.45
N LYS A 56 -12.62 7.22 -7.69
CA LYS A 56 -12.11 8.59 -7.66
C LYS A 56 -11.55 8.97 -9.03
N ASP A 57 -11.76 10.21 -9.44
CA ASP A 57 -11.23 10.75 -10.69
C ASP A 57 -9.70 10.67 -10.70
N LEU A 58 -9.14 9.91 -11.66
CA LEU A 58 -7.71 9.65 -11.73
C LEU A 58 -6.91 10.92 -11.98
N GLN A 59 -7.40 11.83 -12.82
CA GLN A 59 -6.66 13.04 -13.15
C GLN A 59 -6.62 13.96 -11.92
N LYS A 60 -7.74 14.14 -11.22
CA LYS A 60 -7.77 14.91 -9.97
C LYS A 60 -6.84 14.32 -8.91
N CYS A 61 -6.76 13.00 -8.80
CA CYS A 61 -5.81 12.36 -7.89
C CYS A 61 -4.36 12.63 -8.31
N ILE A 62 -4.02 12.52 -9.60
CA ILE A 62 -2.68 12.84 -10.13
C ILE A 62 -2.31 14.29 -9.84
N ASP A 63 -3.22 15.22 -10.13
CA ASP A 63 -3.03 16.65 -9.89
C ASP A 63 -2.84 16.91 -8.39
N ALA A 64 -3.65 16.29 -7.52
CA ALA A 64 -3.49 16.40 -6.08
C ALA A 64 -2.14 15.87 -5.56
N VAL A 65 -1.64 14.76 -6.11
CA VAL A 65 -0.28 14.26 -5.77
C VAL A 65 0.77 15.32 -6.11
N LYS A 66 0.67 15.93 -7.30
CA LYS A 66 1.62 16.95 -7.75
C LYS A 66 1.52 18.24 -6.93
N ASP A 67 0.31 18.72 -6.69
CA ASP A 67 0.05 19.99 -6.00
C ASP A 67 0.41 19.95 -4.52
N ILE A 68 0.16 18.82 -3.85
CA ILE A 68 0.43 18.67 -2.42
C ILE A 68 1.91 18.35 -2.18
N PHE A 69 2.46 17.39 -2.94
CA PHE A 69 3.76 16.80 -2.62
C PHE A 69 4.87 17.15 -3.62
N GLY A 70 4.54 17.70 -4.79
CA GLY A 70 5.49 17.87 -5.90
C GLY A 70 5.83 16.56 -6.64
N THR A 71 5.39 15.41 -6.11
CA THR A 71 5.65 14.07 -6.64
C THR A 71 5.08 13.89 -8.05
N GLU A 72 5.82 13.24 -8.94
CA GLU A 72 5.38 12.92 -10.29
C GLU A 72 4.66 11.56 -10.34
N VAL A 73 3.50 11.50 -10.97
CA VAL A 73 2.82 10.23 -11.29
C VAL A 73 3.09 9.89 -12.75
N VAL A 74 3.89 8.85 -12.98
CA VAL A 74 4.21 8.36 -14.32
C VAL A 74 3.24 7.26 -14.68
N ARG A 75 2.36 7.52 -15.63
CA ARG A 75 1.42 6.53 -16.15
C ARG A 75 2.04 5.73 -17.29
N MET A 76 2.06 4.42 -17.15
CA MET A 76 2.44 3.47 -18.19
C MET A 76 1.20 2.67 -18.61
N ASP A 77 0.95 2.62 -19.92
CA ASP A 77 -0.13 1.80 -20.45
C ASP A 77 0.14 0.32 -20.18
N LYS A 78 -0.91 -0.42 -19.82
CA LYS A 78 -0.79 -1.83 -19.42
C LYS A 78 -0.34 -2.71 -20.59
N GLU A 79 -0.78 -2.42 -21.81
CA GLU A 79 -0.36 -3.16 -23.01
C GLU A 79 1.14 -2.96 -23.27
N ARG A 80 1.61 -1.71 -23.18
CA ARG A 80 3.04 -1.40 -23.24
C ARG A 80 3.84 -2.17 -22.19
N PHE A 81 3.37 -2.20 -20.95
CA PHE A 81 4.03 -2.99 -19.89
C PHE A 81 4.13 -4.48 -20.27
N LEU A 82 3.04 -5.04 -20.81
CA LEU A 82 2.99 -6.45 -21.18
C LEU A 82 3.95 -6.77 -22.34
N ASP A 83 4.02 -5.90 -23.35
CA ASP A 83 4.79 -6.13 -24.57
C ASP A 83 6.28 -5.80 -24.41
N GLU A 84 6.61 -4.75 -23.66
CA GLU A 84 8.01 -4.30 -23.51
C GLU A 84 8.70 -4.92 -22.30
N TYR A 85 7.98 -5.18 -21.20
CA TYR A 85 8.59 -5.61 -19.94
C TYR A 85 8.27 -7.07 -19.60
N TYR A 86 6.99 -7.44 -19.59
CA TYR A 86 6.59 -8.81 -19.21
C TYR A 86 7.03 -9.84 -20.26
N ALA A 87 6.81 -9.57 -21.55
CA ALA A 87 7.22 -10.47 -22.63
C ALA A 87 8.73 -10.70 -22.68
N ASN A 88 9.53 -9.70 -22.27
CA ASN A 88 10.99 -9.74 -22.27
C ASN A 88 11.58 -10.14 -20.90
N ALA A 89 10.75 -10.48 -19.91
CA ALA A 89 11.25 -10.91 -18.60
C ALA A 89 11.97 -12.26 -18.71
N PRO A 90 13.23 -12.38 -18.22
CA PRO A 90 14.03 -13.58 -18.36
C PRO A 90 13.39 -14.77 -17.67
N SER A 91 13.09 -15.83 -18.44
CA SER A 91 12.34 -16.98 -17.94
C SER A 91 13.14 -17.80 -16.92
N ASP A 92 14.45 -17.94 -17.13
CA ASP A 92 15.35 -18.65 -16.22
C ASP A 92 15.48 -17.93 -14.87
N GLU A 93 15.50 -16.59 -14.87
CA GLU A 93 15.51 -15.80 -13.65
C GLU A 93 14.15 -15.87 -12.93
N ALA A 94 13.04 -15.87 -13.68
CA ALA A 94 11.71 -16.05 -13.10
C ALA A 94 11.54 -17.42 -12.43
N GLU A 95 12.08 -18.48 -13.03
CA GLU A 95 12.11 -19.82 -12.42
C GLU A 95 12.93 -19.83 -11.12
N LYS A 96 14.11 -19.20 -11.10
CA LYS A 96 14.93 -19.07 -9.88
C LYS A 96 14.20 -18.31 -8.77
N VAL A 97 13.51 -17.21 -9.12
CA VAL A 97 12.70 -16.44 -8.16
C VAL A 97 11.54 -17.26 -7.63
N ALA A 98 10.84 -18.01 -8.50
CA ALA A 98 9.75 -18.88 -8.10
C ALA A 98 10.24 -20.00 -7.16
N ASP A 99 11.34 -20.67 -7.49
CA ASP A 99 11.95 -21.72 -6.68
C ASP A 99 12.41 -21.19 -5.31
N MET A 100 12.98 -19.98 -5.28
CA MET A 100 13.31 -19.29 -4.03
C MET A 100 12.05 -19.08 -3.19
N TRP A 101 10.97 -18.51 -3.74
CA TRP A 101 9.73 -18.31 -3.00
C TRP A 101 9.13 -19.61 -2.47
N ILE A 102 9.09 -20.66 -3.29
CA ILE A 102 8.57 -21.98 -2.89
C ILE A 102 9.41 -22.56 -1.74
N LYS A 103 10.74 -22.48 -1.84
CA LYS A 103 11.67 -23.00 -0.83
C LYS A 103 11.57 -22.26 0.51
N GLU A 104 11.37 -20.95 0.47
CA GLU A 104 11.31 -20.11 1.66
C GLU A 104 9.92 -20.06 2.30
N ALA A 105 8.86 -20.35 1.53
CA ALA A 105 7.51 -20.43 2.07
C ALA A 105 7.37 -21.64 3.00
N MET A 106 6.54 -21.51 4.03
CA MET A 106 6.18 -22.64 4.90
C MET A 106 5.48 -23.75 4.12
N LYS A 107 4.65 -23.35 3.14
CA LYS A 107 3.99 -24.23 2.18
C LYS A 107 3.39 -23.43 1.02
N VAL A 108 3.20 -24.12 -0.10
CA VAL A 108 2.30 -23.74 -1.19
C VAL A 108 1.01 -24.53 -1.01
N VAL A 109 -0.15 -23.86 -1.04
CA VAL A 109 -1.44 -24.52 -0.78
C VAL A 109 -2.23 -24.75 -2.07
N GLU A 110 -2.68 -23.67 -2.72
CA GLU A 110 -3.52 -23.77 -3.93
C GLU A 110 -2.77 -23.56 -5.26
N PRO A 111 -1.87 -22.57 -5.41
CA PRO A 111 -1.32 -22.23 -6.73
C PRO A 111 -0.33 -23.27 -7.27
N THR A 112 -0.29 -23.43 -8.60
CA THR A 112 0.71 -24.30 -9.25
C THR A 112 2.07 -23.60 -9.40
N LYS A 113 3.12 -24.38 -9.64
CA LYS A 113 4.47 -23.83 -9.89
C LYS A 113 4.48 -22.88 -11.10
N GLU A 114 3.74 -23.21 -12.16
CA GLU A 114 3.64 -22.42 -13.39
C GLU A 114 3.00 -21.04 -13.13
N GLN A 115 1.99 -20.98 -12.26
CA GLN A 115 1.40 -19.72 -11.84
C GLN A 115 2.39 -18.88 -11.02
N ILE A 116 3.18 -19.53 -10.15
CA ILE A 116 4.23 -18.87 -9.35
C ILE A 116 5.33 -18.30 -10.27
N ILE A 117 5.76 -19.05 -11.30
CA ILE A 117 6.69 -18.56 -12.33
C ILE A 117 6.10 -17.37 -13.08
N THR A 118 4.81 -17.41 -13.42
CA THR A 118 4.12 -16.30 -14.08
C THR A 118 4.16 -15.02 -13.23
N VAL A 119 3.89 -15.14 -11.92
CA VAL A 119 4.01 -14.00 -10.99
C VAL A 119 5.46 -13.55 -10.78
N ALA A 120 6.43 -14.46 -10.83
CA ALA A 120 7.85 -14.12 -10.81
C ALA A 120 8.25 -13.29 -12.03
N LYS A 121 7.76 -13.63 -13.23
CA LYS A 121 7.92 -12.80 -14.44
C LYS A 121 7.32 -11.41 -14.27
N ILE A 122 6.12 -11.30 -13.70
CA ILE A 122 5.49 -10.01 -13.38
C ILE A 122 6.38 -9.20 -12.43
N TYR A 123 6.92 -9.82 -11.37
CA TYR A 123 7.83 -9.16 -10.43
C TYR A 123 9.08 -8.60 -11.14
N LEU A 124 9.76 -9.39 -11.97
CA LEU A 124 10.96 -8.96 -12.70
C LEU A 124 10.63 -7.81 -13.67
N ALA A 125 9.52 -7.93 -14.40
CA ALA A 125 9.04 -6.90 -15.31
C ALA A 125 8.72 -5.59 -14.58
N MET A 126 8.00 -5.65 -13.46
CA MET A 126 7.69 -4.48 -12.62
C MET A 126 8.96 -3.83 -12.08
N LYS A 127 9.91 -4.63 -11.57
CA LYS A 127 11.18 -4.13 -11.05
C LYS A 127 11.99 -3.42 -12.14
N LYS A 128 12.03 -3.97 -13.36
CA LYS A 128 12.68 -3.33 -14.52
C LYS A 128 11.98 -2.03 -14.92
N ALA A 129 10.64 -2.03 -15.01
CA ALA A 129 9.85 -0.85 -15.36
C ALA A 129 10.04 0.29 -14.33
N MET A 130 10.01 -0.04 -13.04
CA MET A 130 10.31 0.90 -11.96
C MET A 130 11.71 1.50 -12.08
N LYS A 131 12.71 0.65 -12.35
CA LYS A 131 14.11 1.10 -12.54
C LYS A 131 14.23 2.07 -13.72
N ASP A 132 13.64 1.77 -14.87
CA ASP A 132 13.72 2.61 -16.06
C ASP A 132 13.03 3.97 -15.88
N VAL A 133 11.90 3.97 -15.16
CA VAL A 133 11.16 5.20 -14.84
C VAL A 133 11.85 6.02 -13.73
N GLY A 134 12.64 5.36 -12.87
CA GLY A 134 13.16 5.94 -11.64
C GLY A 134 12.12 6.03 -10.53
N ALA A 135 11.15 5.10 -10.51
CA ALA A 135 10.09 5.04 -9.52
C ALA A 135 10.45 4.07 -8.37
N GLU A 136 10.10 4.46 -7.14
CA GLU A 136 10.26 3.60 -5.96
C GLU A 136 8.94 2.95 -5.52
N VAL A 137 7.82 3.38 -6.12
CA VAL A 137 6.48 2.83 -5.90
C VAL A 137 5.84 2.49 -7.23
N ILE A 138 5.16 1.34 -7.27
CA ILE A 138 4.30 0.94 -8.36
C ILE A 138 2.91 0.58 -7.84
N THR A 139 1.89 0.97 -8.58
CA THR A 139 0.52 0.49 -8.38
C THR A 139 -0.10 0.13 -9.72
N THR A 140 -1.05 -0.81 -9.72
CA THR A 140 -1.71 -1.27 -10.94
C THR A 140 -3.20 -1.48 -10.72
N ASP A 141 -3.98 -1.25 -11.78
CA ASP A 141 -5.40 -1.62 -11.84
C ASP A 141 -5.55 -3.15 -11.77
N ILE A 142 -5.87 -3.67 -10.58
CA ILE A 142 -6.22 -5.09 -10.43
C ILE A 142 -7.70 -5.35 -10.74
N MET A 143 -8.56 -4.33 -10.68
CA MET A 143 -10.00 -4.43 -10.99
C MET A 143 -10.24 -4.85 -12.43
N GLY A 144 -9.25 -4.62 -13.31
CA GLY A 144 -9.18 -5.19 -14.64
C GLY A 144 -9.36 -6.72 -14.72
N HIS A 145 -8.98 -7.49 -13.70
CA HIS A 145 -9.24 -8.95 -13.70
C HIS A 145 -10.74 -9.29 -13.61
N TYR A 146 -11.54 -8.34 -13.12
CA TYR A 146 -12.99 -8.45 -13.03
C TYR A 146 -13.70 -7.75 -14.19
N TYR A 147 -12.98 -7.24 -15.20
CA TYR A 147 -13.52 -6.43 -16.29
C TYR A 147 -14.79 -7.02 -16.93
N HIS A 148 -14.78 -8.32 -17.23
CA HIS A 148 -15.92 -9.03 -17.82
C HIS A 148 -16.96 -9.52 -16.81
N LYS A 149 -16.66 -9.45 -15.50
CA LYS A 149 -17.51 -9.94 -14.40
C LYS A 149 -18.21 -8.84 -13.62
N LEU A 150 -17.77 -7.58 -13.75
CA LEU A 150 -18.38 -6.46 -13.03
C LEU A 150 -19.84 -6.24 -13.46
N PRO A 151 -20.76 -5.89 -12.55
CA PRO A 151 -22.12 -5.48 -12.93
C PRO A 151 -22.08 -4.12 -13.69
N PRO A 152 -23.10 -3.79 -14.52
CA PRO A 152 -23.10 -2.58 -15.35
C PRO A 152 -22.78 -1.28 -14.59
N ASN A 153 -23.37 -1.06 -13.42
CA ASN A 153 -23.13 0.13 -12.61
C ASN A 153 -21.69 0.18 -12.08
N GLY A 154 -21.19 -0.96 -11.57
CA GLY A 154 -19.80 -1.07 -11.11
C GLY A 154 -18.80 -0.90 -12.25
N PHE A 155 -19.11 -1.39 -13.44
CA PHE A 155 -18.29 -1.19 -14.63
C PHE A 155 -18.23 0.28 -15.03
N LYS A 156 -19.36 0.99 -15.07
CA LYS A 156 -19.42 2.42 -15.42
C LYS A 156 -18.66 3.32 -14.44
N ALA A 157 -18.58 2.96 -13.16
CA ALA A 157 -17.77 3.68 -12.17
C ALA A 157 -16.26 3.69 -12.53
N TYR A 158 -15.83 2.68 -13.29
CA TYR A 158 -14.43 2.41 -13.60
C TYR A 158 -14.05 2.70 -15.05
N TRP A 159 -14.99 2.49 -15.96
CA TRP A 159 -14.91 2.79 -17.39
C TRP A 159 -16.13 3.61 -17.82
N PRO A 160 -16.24 4.89 -17.39
CA PRO A 160 -17.44 5.70 -17.60
C PRO A 160 -17.77 5.90 -19.09
N ASN A 161 -16.74 5.89 -19.94
CA ASN A 161 -16.87 6.13 -21.38
C ASN A 161 -17.11 4.85 -22.20
N ARG A 162 -17.11 3.65 -21.58
CA ARG A 162 -17.42 2.40 -22.28
C ARG A 162 -18.85 1.98 -22.07
N ASP A 163 -19.44 1.33 -23.06
CA ASP A 163 -20.75 0.69 -22.93
C ASP A 163 -20.63 -0.56 -22.03
N PRO A 164 -21.35 -0.65 -20.89
CA PRO A 164 -21.31 -1.81 -20.02
C PRO A 164 -21.89 -3.08 -20.66
N MET A 165 -22.69 -2.97 -21.71
CA MET A 165 -23.23 -4.11 -22.47
C MET A 165 -22.31 -4.52 -23.62
N ASN A 166 -21.52 -3.58 -24.14
CA ASN A 166 -20.57 -3.81 -25.24
C ASN A 166 -19.14 -3.39 -24.83
N ARG A 167 -18.56 -4.15 -23.88
CA ARG A 167 -17.30 -3.77 -23.22
C ARG A 167 -16.05 -3.91 -24.10
N GLY A 168 -16.11 -4.67 -25.19
CA GLY A 168 -14.93 -5.04 -25.97
C GLY A 168 -13.93 -5.91 -25.17
N THR A 169 -12.70 -5.99 -25.65
CA THR A 169 -11.62 -6.75 -25.00
C THR A 169 -10.88 -5.91 -23.95
N TYR A 170 -10.31 -6.60 -22.96
CA TYR A 170 -9.41 -6.02 -21.97
C TYR A 170 -8.25 -6.96 -21.72
N ARG A 171 -7.02 -6.48 -21.97
CA ARG A 171 -5.80 -7.25 -21.68
C ARG A 171 -5.31 -6.92 -20.27
N GLY A 172 -5.68 -7.79 -19.32
CA GLY A 172 -5.22 -7.73 -17.94
C GLY A 172 -3.80 -8.26 -17.75
N LEU A 173 -3.27 -8.17 -16.52
CA LEU A 173 -2.13 -8.98 -16.14
C LEU A 173 -2.56 -10.46 -16.19
N PRO A 174 -1.64 -11.39 -16.50
CA PRO A 174 -1.99 -12.81 -16.54
C PRO A 174 -2.29 -13.38 -15.14
N GLU A 175 -1.72 -12.77 -14.10
CA GLU A 175 -1.93 -13.13 -12.70
C GLU A 175 -1.96 -11.86 -11.82
N PHE A 176 -2.59 -11.95 -10.65
CA PHE A 176 -2.54 -10.90 -9.63
C PHE A 176 -1.09 -10.72 -9.13
N PRO A 177 -0.61 -9.48 -8.99
CA PRO A 177 0.78 -9.19 -8.60
C PRO A 177 0.99 -9.27 -7.08
N CYS A 178 0.16 -9.99 -6.32
CA CYS A 178 0.16 -9.95 -4.85
C CYS A 178 1.51 -10.39 -4.25
N LEU A 179 2.05 -11.54 -4.69
CA LEU A 179 3.36 -12.02 -4.25
C LEU A 179 4.51 -11.16 -4.80
N ALA A 180 4.38 -10.68 -6.04
CA ALA A 180 5.34 -9.74 -6.64
C ALA A 180 5.47 -8.44 -5.81
N PHE A 181 4.35 -7.86 -5.41
CA PHE A 181 4.31 -6.67 -4.55
C PHE A 181 4.92 -6.93 -3.16
N ALA A 182 4.67 -8.10 -2.57
CA ALA A 182 5.27 -8.47 -1.29
C ALA A 182 6.81 -8.58 -1.37
N GLN A 183 7.34 -9.10 -2.49
CA GLN A 183 8.78 -9.13 -2.76
C GLN A 183 9.35 -7.72 -2.98
N LEU A 184 8.70 -6.86 -3.76
CA LEU A 184 9.13 -5.46 -3.92
C LEU A 184 9.22 -4.73 -2.57
N ASP A 185 8.21 -4.90 -1.71
CA ASP A 185 8.22 -4.34 -0.35
C ASP A 185 9.39 -4.86 0.49
N ALA A 186 9.68 -6.16 0.39
CA ALA A 186 10.77 -6.81 1.12
C ALA A 186 12.17 -6.33 0.67
N GLU A 187 12.27 -5.75 -0.52
CA GLU A 187 13.48 -5.14 -1.07
C GLU A 187 13.59 -3.63 -0.80
N GLY A 188 12.57 -3.03 -0.17
CA GLY A 188 12.55 -1.60 0.16
C GLY A 188 11.93 -0.70 -0.90
N LEU A 189 11.42 -1.28 -2.00
CA LEU A 189 10.51 -0.64 -2.94
C LEU A 189 9.07 -0.71 -2.40
N ARG A 190 8.07 -0.25 -3.17
CA ARG A 190 6.65 -0.41 -2.80
C ARG A 190 5.81 -0.93 -3.94
N GLY A 191 5.11 -2.04 -3.69
CA GLY A 191 3.97 -2.45 -4.51
C GLY A 191 2.69 -2.09 -3.79
N VAL A 192 1.85 -1.23 -4.37
CA VAL A 192 0.57 -0.81 -3.75
C VAL A 192 -0.60 -1.38 -4.55
N CYS A 193 -1.54 -1.99 -3.84
CA CYS A 193 -2.65 -2.68 -4.47
C CYS A 193 -3.67 -1.73 -5.11
N GLU A 194 -4.52 -2.30 -5.98
CA GLU A 194 -5.79 -1.71 -6.41
C GLU A 194 -5.76 -0.35 -7.10
N PHE A 195 -4.60 0.06 -7.61
CA PHE A 195 -4.45 1.38 -8.22
C PHE A 195 -4.72 2.48 -7.18
N ASP A 196 -4.30 2.28 -5.93
CA ASP A 196 -4.54 3.22 -4.82
C ASP A 196 -3.43 4.27 -4.73
N LEU A 197 -3.70 5.47 -5.26
CA LEU A 197 -2.76 6.60 -5.24
C LEU A 197 -2.57 7.20 -3.84
N ASP A 198 -3.63 7.26 -3.03
CA ASP A 198 -3.59 7.73 -1.63
C ASP A 198 -2.65 6.82 -0.81
N ALA A 199 -2.80 5.50 -0.94
CA ALA A 199 -1.91 4.54 -0.29
C ALA A 199 -0.48 4.58 -0.84
N SER A 200 -0.32 4.92 -2.13
CA SER A 200 1.00 5.08 -2.77
C SER A 200 1.78 6.26 -2.18
N VAL A 201 1.17 7.44 -2.06
CA VAL A 201 1.82 8.59 -1.41
C VAL A 201 2.04 8.35 0.08
N THR A 202 1.09 7.71 0.76
CA THR A 202 1.22 7.37 2.19
C THR A 202 2.42 6.44 2.41
N SER A 203 2.60 5.45 1.53
CA SER A 203 3.73 4.52 1.58
C SER A 203 5.08 5.19 1.31
N LEU A 204 5.14 6.18 0.41
CA LEU A 204 6.33 6.99 0.19
C LEU A 204 6.69 7.84 1.41
N LEU A 205 5.71 8.53 1.99
CA LEU A 205 5.92 9.37 3.17
C LEU A 205 6.54 8.57 4.31
N VAL A 206 5.97 7.40 4.64
CA VAL A 206 6.52 6.54 5.71
C VAL A 206 7.84 5.91 5.31
N LYS A 207 8.03 5.53 4.04
CA LYS A 207 9.31 5.00 3.54
C LYS A 207 10.44 6.01 3.78
N TYR A 208 10.28 7.24 3.32
CA TYR A 208 11.31 8.28 3.47
C TYR A 208 11.49 8.69 4.92
N LEU A 209 10.41 8.82 5.68
CA LEU A 209 10.50 9.08 7.10
C LEU A 209 11.29 8.00 7.85
N ALA A 210 11.04 6.73 7.53
CA ALA A 210 11.77 5.61 8.13
C ALA A 210 13.25 5.59 7.72
N GLU A 211 13.57 5.92 6.47
CA GLU A 211 14.96 5.99 6.01
C GLU A 211 15.72 7.14 6.68
N GLU A 212 15.13 8.32 6.85
CA GLU A 212 15.77 9.44 7.54
C GLU A 212 15.95 9.20 9.05
N THR A 213 15.05 8.41 9.65
CA THR A 213 15.04 8.19 11.11
C THR A 213 15.76 6.93 11.54
N LEU A 214 15.63 5.84 10.78
CA LEU A 214 16.16 4.51 11.09
C LEU A 214 17.30 4.09 10.16
N GLY A 215 17.51 4.78 9.04
CA GLY A 215 18.50 4.40 8.02
C GLY A 215 18.04 3.28 7.09
N TYR A 216 16.77 2.86 7.16
CA TYR A 216 16.17 1.86 6.27
C TYR A 216 14.64 2.02 6.19
N PRO A 217 14.01 1.57 5.10
CA PRO A 217 12.59 1.80 4.89
C PRO A 217 11.70 0.80 5.66
N ILE A 218 10.54 1.28 6.14
CA ILE A 218 9.48 0.43 6.70
C ILE A 218 8.34 0.24 5.70
N PRO A 219 8.07 -0.99 5.25
CA PRO A 219 6.99 -1.28 4.30
C PRO A 219 5.60 -1.13 4.92
N GLY A 220 4.65 -0.78 4.05
CA GLY A 220 3.24 -0.63 4.39
C GLY A 220 2.41 -1.82 3.92
N PHE A 221 1.41 -2.16 4.71
CA PHE A 221 0.37 -3.13 4.39
C PHE A 221 -0.96 -2.39 4.18
N THR A 222 -1.28 -2.07 2.93
CA THR A 222 -2.59 -1.51 2.55
C THR A 222 -3.66 -2.57 2.77
N SER A 223 -4.74 -2.22 3.43
CA SER A 223 -5.69 -3.19 3.97
C SER A 223 -7.10 -2.64 4.13
N GLU A 224 -8.05 -3.57 4.10
CA GLU A 224 -9.44 -3.36 4.47
C GLU A 224 -9.64 -3.64 5.97
N PRO A 225 -10.50 -2.85 6.65
CA PRO A 225 -10.82 -3.05 8.06
C PRO A 225 -11.96 -4.06 8.25
N ILE A 226 -11.88 -4.82 9.33
CA ILE A 226 -12.97 -5.59 9.93
C ILE A 226 -12.95 -5.29 11.43
N PHE A 227 -14.10 -5.00 12.02
CA PHE A 227 -14.19 -4.68 13.45
C PHE A 227 -14.83 -5.84 14.22
N ASP A 228 -14.08 -6.41 15.15
CA ASP A 228 -14.52 -7.47 16.06
C ASP A 228 -14.66 -6.89 17.47
N PHE A 229 -15.87 -6.48 17.81
CA PHE A 229 -16.20 -5.92 19.12
C PHE A 229 -16.13 -6.95 20.24
N GLY A 230 -16.32 -8.24 19.95
CA GLY A 230 -16.24 -9.31 20.96
C GLY A 230 -14.84 -9.45 21.53
N ASN A 231 -13.82 -9.34 20.67
CA ASN A 231 -12.41 -9.38 21.07
C ASN A 231 -11.78 -7.99 21.29
N GLY A 232 -12.49 -6.91 20.90
CA GLY A 232 -11.96 -5.55 20.94
C GLY A 232 -10.88 -5.31 19.89
N TRP A 233 -11.01 -5.89 18.69
CA TRP A 233 -10.01 -5.86 17.62
C TRP A 233 -10.47 -5.05 16.41
N ALA A 234 -9.55 -4.23 15.88
CA ALA A 234 -9.60 -3.79 14.49
C ALA A 234 -8.67 -4.70 13.68
N ILE A 235 -9.24 -5.46 12.75
CA ILE A 235 -8.55 -6.45 11.92
C ILE A 235 -8.30 -5.84 10.55
N TYR A 236 -7.04 -5.81 10.16
CA TYR A 236 -6.60 -5.40 8.84
C TYR A 236 -6.32 -6.64 8.00
N CYS A 237 -7.03 -6.80 6.89
CA CYS A 237 -6.81 -7.89 5.96
C CYS A 237 -6.36 -7.36 4.60
N HIS A 238 -5.56 -8.14 3.86
CA HIS A 238 -5.31 -7.96 2.43
C HIS A 238 -4.68 -9.23 1.83
N CYS A 239 -4.92 -9.54 0.56
CA CYS A 239 -4.23 -10.61 -0.19
C CYS A 239 -2.75 -10.30 -0.51
N LYS A 240 -2.22 -9.20 0.01
CA LYS A 240 -0.85 -8.73 -0.15
C LYS A 240 -0.35 -8.22 1.19
N ALA A 241 0.70 -8.81 1.71
CA ALA A 241 1.48 -8.26 2.82
C ALA A 241 2.93 -8.67 2.65
N THR A 242 3.86 -7.78 2.95
CA THR A 242 5.28 -8.17 2.94
C THR A 242 5.58 -9.22 4.01
N PHE A 243 6.52 -10.11 3.72
CA PHE A 243 7.13 -10.99 4.70
C PHE A 243 8.35 -10.35 5.38
N LYS A 244 8.66 -9.07 5.14
CA LYS A 244 9.67 -8.29 5.88
C LYS A 244 9.10 -6.97 6.43
N PRO A 245 8.07 -7.00 7.29
CA PRO A 245 7.37 -5.80 7.73
C PRO A 245 8.21 -4.85 8.61
N LEU A 246 9.34 -5.34 9.14
CA LEU A 246 10.29 -4.55 9.93
C LEU A 246 11.45 -3.99 9.08
N GLY A 247 11.37 -4.12 7.75
CA GLY A 247 12.33 -3.56 6.80
C GLY A 247 13.23 -4.61 6.11
N PRO A 248 13.92 -4.23 5.02
CA PRO A 248 14.65 -5.19 4.16
C PRO A 248 15.78 -5.96 4.84
N LYS A 249 16.39 -5.37 5.86
CA LYS A 249 17.48 -5.98 6.65
C LYS A 249 16.98 -6.84 7.81
N ALA A 250 15.69 -6.78 8.14
CA ALA A 250 15.11 -7.60 9.19
C ALA A 250 14.94 -9.06 8.72
N PRO A 251 14.89 -10.02 9.66
CA PRO A 251 14.50 -11.39 9.36
C PRO A 251 13.15 -11.45 8.65
N LYS A 252 13.03 -12.43 7.75
CA LYS A 252 11.78 -12.74 7.07
C LYS A 252 10.82 -13.41 8.05
N ASN A 253 9.57 -12.96 8.05
CA ASN A 253 8.50 -13.66 8.77
C ASN A 253 8.14 -14.96 8.05
N PRO A 254 7.60 -15.95 8.78
CA PRO A 254 6.94 -17.07 8.14
C PRO A 254 5.82 -16.59 7.20
N PHE A 255 5.68 -17.25 6.05
CA PHE A 255 4.63 -16.95 5.08
C PHE A 255 4.23 -18.22 4.32
N MET A 256 3.01 -18.22 3.79
CA MET A 256 2.51 -19.24 2.87
C MET A 256 2.20 -18.63 1.51
N ILE A 257 2.31 -19.44 0.47
CA ILE A 257 1.84 -19.09 -0.88
C ILE A 257 0.44 -19.66 -1.03
N ARG A 258 -0.54 -18.78 -1.30
CA ARG A 258 -1.97 -19.08 -1.35
C ARG A 258 -2.59 -18.52 -2.62
N SER A 259 -3.76 -18.99 -3.04
CA SER A 259 -4.55 -18.26 -4.04
C SER A 259 -5.13 -16.95 -3.47
N HIS A 260 -5.51 -15.99 -4.32
CA HIS A 260 -6.20 -14.77 -3.88
C HIS A 260 -7.49 -15.13 -3.14
N GLY A 261 -7.72 -14.55 -1.95
CA GLY A 261 -8.77 -14.95 -1.00
C GLY A 261 -10.18 -14.86 -1.58
N GLU A 262 -10.54 -13.72 -2.15
CA GLU A 262 -11.90 -13.44 -2.64
C GLU A 262 -12.23 -14.17 -3.93
N SER A 263 -11.24 -14.41 -4.80
CA SER A 263 -11.45 -14.94 -6.14
C SER A 263 -11.08 -16.41 -6.27
N GLY A 264 -10.29 -16.95 -5.34
CA GLY A 264 -9.79 -18.32 -5.37
C GLY A 264 -8.74 -18.60 -6.44
N VAL A 265 -8.33 -17.60 -7.22
CA VAL A 265 -7.39 -17.76 -8.36
C VAL A 265 -6.06 -17.07 -8.08
N SER A 266 -5.09 -17.28 -8.97
CA SER A 266 -3.77 -16.63 -8.95
C SER A 266 -2.89 -16.95 -7.75
N VAL A 267 -1.80 -16.19 -7.59
CA VAL A 267 -0.79 -16.35 -6.54
C VAL A 267 -0.79 -15.13 -5.62
N SER A 268 -0.97 -15.38 -4.35
CA SER A 268 -0.96 -14.39 -3.27
C SER A 268 -0.07 -14.86 -2.11
N VAL A 269 0.12 -13.96 -1.15
CA VAL A 269 0.91 -14.21 0.04
C VAL A 269 0.05 -14.15 1.29
N GLN A 270 0.31 -15.09 2.19
CA GLN A 270 -0.24 -15.11 3.51
C GLN A 270 0.90 -14.98 4.52
N SER A 271 1.18 -13.74 4.97
CA SER A 271 2.29 -13.44 5.87
C SER A 271 1.86 -13.52 7.33
N PHE A 272 2.67 -14.18 8.16
CA PHE A 272 2.46 -14.29 9.61
C PHE A 272 3.12 -13.08 10.28
N LEU A 273 2.38 -11.96 10.30
CA LEU A 273 2.87 -10.65 10.75
C LEU A 273 3.15 -10.62 12.28
N PRO A 274 4.24 -9.99 12.75
CA PRO A 274 4.68 -10.09 14.15
C PRO A 274 3.72 -9.41 15.12
N LEU A 275 3.53 -10.02 16.28
CA LEU A 275 2.65 -9.56 17.35
C LEU A 275 3.41 -8.77 18.43
N ASN A 276 2.67 -8.21 19.39
CA ASN A 276 3.17 -7.47 20.55
C ASN A 276 4.01 -6.25 20.18
N ARG A 277 3.66 -5.60 19.06
CA ARG A 277 4.35 -4.43 18.54
C ARG A 277 3.35 -3.32 18.28
N LYS A 278 3.79 -2.08 18.52
CA LYS A 278 3.02 -0.90 18.12
C LYS A 278 3.00 -0.80 16.60
N VAL A 279 1.85 -0.47 16.07
CA VAL A 279 1.65 -0.13 14.66
C VAL A 279 0.99 1.24 14.54
N THR A 280 1.30 1.92 13.44
CA THR A 280 0.62 3.14 13.02
C THR A 280 -0.11 2.84 11.73
N VAL A 281 -1.39 3.16 11.70
CA VAL A 281 -2.27 2.96 10.56
C VAL A 281 -2.62 4.33 10.01
N ALA A 282 -2.35 4.57 8.73
CA ALA A 282 -2.48 5.89 8.15
C ALA A 282 -2.99 5.85 6.70
N ARG A 283 -3.57 6.98 6.27
CA ARG A 283 -3.89 7.31 4.87
C ARG A 283 -3.83 8.81 4.67
N VAL A 284 -3.17 9.26 3.62
CA VAL A 284 -3.38 10.59 3.04
C VAL A 284 -4.56 10.50 2.06
N ASP A 285 -5.69 11.09 2.42
CA ASP A 285 -6.83 11.26 1.52
C ASP A 285 -6.56 12.48 0.63
N LEU A 286 -6.11 12.23 -0.61
CA LEU A 286 -5.60 13.28 -1.52
C LEU A 286 -6.66 14.35 -1.80
N LEU A 287 -7.88 13.93 -2.13
CA LEU A 287 -8.94 14.85 -2.57
C LEU A 287 -9.53 15.64 -1.40
N ASN A 288 -9.60 15.04 -0.20
CA ASN A 288 -10.01 15.72 1.01
C ASN A 288 -8.86 16.45 1.73
N LYS A 289 -7.62 16.38 1.21
CA LYS A 289 -6.41 16.97 1.81
C LYS A 289 -6.26 16.66 3.30
N THR A 290 -6.52 15.41 3.68
CA THR A 290 -6.56 15.00 5.10
C THR A 290 -5.63 13.81 5.35
N LEU A 291 -4.76 13.90 6.35
CA LEU A 291 -4.11 12.74 6.95
C LEU A 291 -5.09 12.10 7.95
N ARG A 292 -5.50 10.87 7.66
CA ARG A 292 -6.25 10.00 8.57
C ARG A 292 -5.28 9.06 9.26
N ILE A 293 -5.32 8.99 10.58
CA ILE A 293 -4.32 8.24 11.35
C ILE A 293 -4.89 7.68 12.64
N HIS A 294 -4.46 6.47 13.00
CA HIS A 294 -4.67 5.91 14.32
C HIS A 294 -3.54 4.92 14.67
N GLN A 295 -3.51 4.46 15.91
CA GLN A 295 -2.49 3.52 16.37
C GLN A 295 -3.08 2.39 17.19
N GLY A 296 -2.31 1.32 17.33
CA GLY A 296 -2.64 0.22 18.23
C GLY A 296 -1.48 -0.72 18.45
N ILE A 297 -1.75 -1.79 19.18
CA ILE A 297 -0.81 -2.90 19.37
C ILE A 297 -1.29 -4.10 18.57
N ALA A 298 -0.42 -4.68 17.75
CA ALA A 298 -0.68 -5.94 17.05
C ALA A 298 -0.86 -7.08 18.07
N VAL A 299 -2.03 -7.72 18.11
CA VAL A 299 -2.39 -8.71 19.14
C VAL A 299 -2.74 -10.10 18.59
N ALA A 300 -3.18 -10.18 17.35
CA ALA A 300 -3.44 -11.45 16.66
C ALA A 300 -3.15 -11.28 15.17
N ASN A 301 -2.82 -12.37 14.49
CA ASN A 301 -2.54 -12.39 13.06
C ASN A 301 -3.22 -13.61 12.43
N THR A 302 -2.88 -13.93 11.20
CA THR A 302 -3.33 -15.13 10.47
C THR A 302 -3.15 -16.46 11.22
N GLU A 303 -2.20 -16.58 12.14
CA GLU A 303 -2.04 -17.79 12.97
C GLU A 303 -3.26 -18.01 13.87
N THR A 304 -3.79 -16.94 14.45
CA THR A 304 -4.95 -16.97 15.35
C THR A 304 -6.26 -16.75 14.59
N ILE A 305 -6.25 -15.91 13.56
CA ILE A 305 -7.42 -15.55 12.75
C ILE A 305 -7.46 -16.44 11.51
N THR A 306 -7.86 -17.69 11.72
CA THR A 306 -7.81 -18.76 10.72
C THR A 306 -9.01 -18.79 9.78
N ALA A 307 -9.97 -17.87 9.95
CA ALA A 307 -11.12 -17.79 9.06
C ALA A 307 -10.66 -17.62 7.59
N GLU A 308 -11.07 -18.54 6.74
CA GLU A 308 -10.74 -18.55 5.30
C GLU A 308 -11.50 -17.49 4.50
N ARG A 309 -12.50 -16.82 5.11
CA ARG A 309 -13.20 -15.69 4.49
C ARG A 309 -12.29 -14.47 4.39
N ALA A 310 -12.60 -13.61 3.42
CA ALA A 310 -11.85 -12.39 3.09
C ALA A 310 -10.36 -12.67 2.74
N CYS A 311 -9.61 -11.59 2.61
CA CYS A 311 -8.21 -11.56 2.29
C CYS A 311 -7.30 -12.47 3.15
N ARG A 312 -6.19 -12.95 2.55
CA ARG A 312 -5.33 -14.01 3.11
C ARG A 312 -4.53 -13.61 4.35
N THR A 313 -3.83 -12.48 4.29
CA THR A 313 -3.08 -11.96 5.44
C THR A 313 -4.02 -11.17 6.33
N LYS A 314 -3.98 -11.41 7.64
CA LYS A 314 -4.82 -10.75 8.65
C LYS A 314 -3.96 -10.30 9.82
N LEU A 315 -4.18 -9.08 10.31
CA LEU A 315 -3.54 -8.51 11.49
C LEU A 315 -4.57 -7.76 12.33
N ALA A 316 -4.86 -8.27 13.52
CA ALA A 316 -5.66 -7.57 14.53
C ALA A 316 -4.80 -6.63 15.37
N ILE A 317 -5.33 -5.44 15.62
CA ILE A 317 -4.78 -4.49 16.58
C ILE A 317 -5.77 -4.20 17.70
N LYS A 318 -5.25 -3.98 18.92
CA LYS A 318 -6.02 -3.34 20.00
C LYS A 318 -5.80 -1.84 19.98
N THR A 319 -6.90 -1.10 20.04
CA THR A 319 -6.98 0.37 20.07
C THR A 319 -8.32 0.78 20.71
N ASN A 320 -8.64 2.08 20.73
CA ASN A 320 -9.97 2.57 21.11
C ASN A 320 -10.99 2.23 20.02
N LEU A 321 -11.48 0.98 20.03
CA LEU A 321 -12.25 0.38 18.94
C LEU A 321 -13.55 1.12 18.65
N GLU A 322 -14.30 1.51 19.69
CA GLU A 322 -15.59 2.18 19.52
C GLU A 322 -15.43 3.56 18.87
N THR A 323 -14.44 4.33 19.34
CA THR A 323 -14.11 5.63 18.75
C THR A 323 -13.65 5.46 17.30
N LEU A 324 -12.75 4.49 17.06
CA LEU A 324 -12.27 4.17 15.72
C LEU A 324 -13.43 3.80 14.78
N PHE A 325 -14.31 2.90 15.19
CA PHE A 325 -15.46 2.47 14.39
C PHE A 325 -16.36 3.65 14.01
N ASN A 326 -16.70 4.49 14.99
CA ASN A 326 -17.54 5.66 14.79
C ASN A 326 -16.89 6.71 13.88
N ASN A 327 -15.56 6.79 13.87
CA ASN A 327 -14.81 7.80 13.11
C ASN A 327 -14.34 7.31 11.74
N TYR A 328 -14.23 6.00 11.51
CA TYR A 328 -13.52 5.43 10.35
C TYR A 328 -14.01 5.98 8.99
N TYR A 329 -15.31 6.19 8.86
CA TYR A 329 -15.96 6.69 7.64
C TYR A 329 -16.40 8.16 7.72
N LYS A 330 -16.08 8.87 8.81
CA LYS A 330 -16.46 10.28 8.93
C LYS A 330 -15.71 11.12 7.89
N GLY A 331 -16.48 11.72 6.98
CA GLY A 331 -15.95 12.58 5.92
C GLY A 331 -15.18 11.84 4.82
N THR A 332 -15.34 10.53 4.67
CA THR A 332 -14.75 9.77 3.55
C THR A 332 -15.55 8.50 3.24
N SER A 333 -15.58 8.10 1.97
CA SER A 333 -16.12 6.81 1.54
C SER A 333 -15.04 5.74 1.37
N ASP A 334 -13.80 6.06 1.77
CA ASP A 334 -12.62 5.26 1.55
C ASP A 334 -12.31 4.35 2.74
N TRP A 335 -12.35 3.03 2.52
CA TRP A 335 -12.06 2.08 3.58
C TRP A 335 -10.59 1.70 3.69
N HIS A 336 -9.73 1.97 2.70
CA HIS A 336 -8.35 1.52 2.78
C HIS A 336 -7.56 2.34 3.77
N ARG A 337 -6.78 1.65 4.61
CA ARG A 337 -5.67 2.27 5.35
C ARG A 337 -4.40 1.48 5.10
N THR A 338 -3.25 2.07 5.40
CA THR A 338 -1.97 1.36 5.32
C THR A 338 -1.38 1.21 6.71
N VAL A 339 -1.12 -0.04 7.11
CA VAL A 339 -0.52 -0.40 8.38
C VAL A 339 1.00 -0.39 8.26
N PHE A 340 1.67 0.28 9.19
CA PHE A 340 3.12 0.34 9.31
C PHE A 340 3.55 -0.08 10.71
N TYR A 341 4.58 -0.91 10.83
CA TYR A 341 5.17 -1.22 12.14
C TYR A 341 5.96 -0.05 12.67
N GLY A 342 5.80 0.27 13.95
CA GLY A 342 6.45 1.39 14.61
C GLY A 342 5.50 2.54 14.97
N ASP A 343 6.06 3.52 15.67
CA ASP A 343 5.36 4.70 16.15
C ASP A 343 5.65 5.88 15.22
N TRP A 344 4.71 6.14 14.31
CA TRP A 344 4.86 7.16 13.26
C TRP A 344 3.88 8.32 13.42
N ARG A 345 3.06 8.34 14.49
CA ARG A 345 1.96 9.30 14.64
C ARG A 345 2.46 10.74 14.63
N GLU A 346 3.29 11.12 15.60
CA GLU A 346 3.78 12.49 15.74
C GLU A 346 4.52 13.01 14.49
N PRO A 347 5.49 12.28 13.89
CA PRO A 347 6.15 12.77 12.69
C PRO A 347 5.24 12.83 11.46
N LEU A 348 4.26 11.92 11.31
CA LEU A 348 3.28 12.02 10.22
C LEU A 348 2.34 13.20 10.38
N ILE A 349 1.87 13.47 11.60
CA ILE A 349 1.05 14.65 11.91
C ILE A 349 1.84 15.95 11.67
N ALA A 350 3.13 15.97 12.02
CA ALA A 350 4.01 17.10 11.74
C ALA A 350 4.17 17.34 10.23
N LEU A 351 4.44 16.28 9.45
CA LEU A 351 4.48 16.37 7.98
C LEU A 351 3.15 16.84 7.41
N ALA A 352 2.02 16.31 7.86
CA ALA A 352 0.69 16.76 7.43
C ALA A 352 0.52 18.27 7.68
N THR A 353 0.91 18.76 8.85
CA THR A 353 0.87 20.21 9.17
C THR A 353 1.75 21.02 8.21
N LEU A 354 2.98 20.56 7.91
CA LEU A 354 3.89 21.23 6.96
C LEU A 354 3.36 21.25 5.53
N TYR A 355 2.68 20.19 5.09
CA TYR A 355 1.99 20.15 3.79
C TYR A 355 0.67 20.94 3.76
N GLY A 356 0.18 21.40 4.92
CA GLY A 356 -1.13 22.04 5.05
C GLY A 356 -2.29 21.07 4.83
N LEU A 357 -2.11 19.81 5.24
CA LEU A 357 -3.17 18.81 5.32
C LEU A 357 -3.88 18.90 6.66
N ASP A 358 -5.19 18.69 6.64
CA ASP A 358 -5.97 18.46 7.86
C ASP A 358 -5.54 17.14 8.50
N VAL A 359 -5.69 17.03 9.82
CA VAL A 359 -5.35 15.82 10.56
C VAL A 359 -6.60 15.29 11.25
N PHE A 360 -6.96 14.06 10.92
CA PHE A 360 -8.08 13.35 11.52
C PHE A 360 -7.57 12.10 12.25
N GLU A 361 -7.49 12.19 13.57
CA GLU A 361 -7.05 11.08 14.44
C GLU A 361 -8.24 10.16 14.73
N GLU A 362 -8.32 9.03 14.04
CA GLU A 362 -9.54 8.22 13.99
C GLU A 362 -9.85 7.51 15.32
N ASP A 363 -8.83 7.23 16.15
CA ASP A 363 -8.95 6.60 17.46
C ASP A 363 -9.06 7.60 18.64
N LYS A 364 -9.25 8.89 18.35
CA LYS A 364 -9.48 9.94 19.36
C LYS A 364 -10.89 10.55 19.26
N PRO A 365 -11.44 11.06 20.38
CA PRO A 365 -12.79 11.64 20.43
C PRO A 365 -13.01 12.82 19.48
#